data_AF-A0A5C6MB06-F1
#
_entry.id   AF-A0A5C6MB06-F1
#
_cell.length_a   1.000
_cell.length_b   1.000
_cell.length_c   1.000
_cell.angle_alpha   90.00
_cell.angle_beta   90.00
_cell.angle_gamma   90.00
#
_symmetry.space_group_name_H-M   'P 1'
#
loop_
_entity.id
_entity.type
_entity.pdbx_description
1 polymer ?
#
loop_
_entity_poly.entity_id
_entity_poly.type
_entity_poly.pdbx_seq_one_letter_code
_entity_poly.pdbx_strand_id
1 'polypeptide(L)'
;MEDRSCPLPTQDVTANLKNRNYAFEHFGYGPPNPAEPNKVFWLKKAIMYNVTEQEAQTMRCGNCSAFIQTTQMLECIKQGLEKSADMEGGYDEEMIASANLGFCELFAFKCAAERTCDAWLVGGPMDDARYEEVDKELEMRDNSEQD
;
A
#
# COMPACT_ATOMS: atom_id res chain seq x y z
N MET A 1 17.24 13.00 6.23
CA MET A 1 16.24 11.93 6.37
C MET A 1 16.31 11.42 7.80
N GLU A 2 15.31 11.71 8.61
CA GLU A 2 15.17 11.09 9.93
C GLU A 2 15.07 9.57 9.77
N ASP A 3 15.82 8.86 10.60
CA ASP A 3 15.82 7.41 10.71
C ASP A 3 14.46 6.92 11.24
N ARG A 4 13.46 6.83 10.35
CA ARG A 4 12.23 6.09 10.66
C ARG A 4 12.57 4.61 10.66
N SER A 5 12.53 4.00 11.85
CA SER A 5 12.70 2.55 12.00
C SER A 5 11.67 1.80 11.14
N CYS A 6 12.09 0.69 10.53
CA CYS A 6 11.22 -0.12 9.68
C CYS A 6 9.98 -0.60 10.47
N PRO A 7 8.75 -0.43 9.95
CA PRO A 7 7.56 -0.89 10.63
C PRO A 7 7.61 -2.42 10.84
N LEU A 8 7.26 -2.89 12.05
CA LEU A 8 7.27 -4.32 12.39
C LEU A 8 6.59 -5.22 11.33
N PRO A 9 5.44 -4.86 10.73
CA PRO A 9 4.77 -5.68 9.71
C PRO A 9 5.53 -5.82 8.38
N THR A 10 6.57 -5.03 8.16
CA THR A 10 7.49 -5.22 7.01
C THR A 10 8.46 -6.37 7.28
N GLN A 11 8.84 -6.57 8.54
CA GLN A 11 9.85 -7.51 9.02
C GLN A 11 9.26 -8.82 9.58
N ASP A 12 8.01 -8.81 10.05
CA ASP A 12 7.35 -9.95 10.70
C ASP A 12 6.08 -10.35 9.94
N VAL A 13 6.08 -11.57 9.41
CA VAL A 13 4.94 -12.11 8.65
C VAL A 13 3.70 -12.34 9.52
N THR A 14 3.84 -12.68 10.80
CA THR A 14 2.71 -12.86 11.71
C THR A 14 2.03 -11.54 11.99
N ALA A 15 2.80 -10.48 12.28
CA ALA A 15 2.28 -9.13 12.45
C ALA A 15 1.62 -8.62 11.16
N ASN A 16 2.25 -8.88 10.02
CA ASN A 16 1.69 -8.56 8.70
C ASN A 16 0.33 -9.23 8.46
N LEU A 17 0.26 -10.55 8.65
CA LEU A 17 -0.95 -11.34 8.43
C LEU A 17 -2.07 -10.95 9.38
N LYS A 18 -1.75 -10.63 10.64
CA LYS A 18 -2.74 -10.11 11.60
C LYS A 18 -3.40 -8.84 11.09
N ASN A 19 -2.62 -7.86 10.66
CA ASN A 19 -3.12 -6.58 10.17
C ASN A 19 -3.86 -6.73 8.83
N ARG A 20 -3.33 -7.54 7.91
CA ARG A 20 -3.98 -7.87 6.64
C ARG A 20 -5.33 -8.56 6.83
N ASN A 21 -5.41 -9.53 7.75
CA ASN A 21 -6.64 -10.25 8.02
C ASN A 21 -7.68 -9.37 8.69
N TYR A 22 -7.27 -8.44 9.56
CA TYR A 22 -8.14 -7.40 10.08
C TYR A 22 -8.71 -6.51 8.95
N ALA A 23 -7.89 -6.14 7.97
CA ALA A 23 -8.34 -5.39 6.79
C ALA A 23 -9.27 -6.19 5.87
N PHE A 24 -9.11 -7.52 5.78
CA PHE A 24 -10.07 -8.39 5.10
C PHE A 24 -11.45 -8.35 5.79
N GLU A 25 -11.47 -8.47 7.11
CA GLU A 25 -12.70 -8.58 7.90
C GLU A 25 -13.48 -7.26 7.98
N HIS A 26 -12.76 -6.14 8.13
CA HIS A 26 -13.40 -4.86 8.49
C HIS A 26 -13.37 -3.79 7.40
N PHE A 27 -12.46 -3.90 6.42
CA PHE A 27 -12.22 -2.83 5.45
C PHE A 27 -12.22 -3.33 4.00
N GLY A 28 -12.82 -4.48 3.75
CA GLY A 28 -13.04 -4.98 2.39
C GLY A 28 -11.77 -5.06 1.56
N TYR A 29 -10.62 -5.39 2.18
CA TYR A 29 -9.37 -5.58 1.47
C TYR A 29 -9.53 -6.73 0.46
N GLY A 30 -9.17 -6.55 -0.81
CA GLY A 30 -9.38 -7.59 -1.82
C GLY A 30 -9.61 -7.07 -3.23
N PRO A 31 -10.11 -7.92 -4.15
CA PRO A 31 -10.15 -9.38 -3.99
C PRO A 31 -8.73 -9.98 -4.07
N PRO A 32 -8.52 -11.26 -3.69
CA PRO A 32 -7.22 -11.93 -3.78
C PRO A 32 -6.52 -11.87 -5.13
N ASN A 33 -7.27 -12.11 -6.21
CA ASN A 33 -6.79 -11.95 -7.56
C ASN A 33 -7.75 -10.99 -8.28
N PRO A 34 -7.37 -9.71 -8.41
CA PRO A 34 -8.18 -8.73 -9.11
C PRO A 34 -8.40 -8.97 -10.60
N ALA A 35 -7.55 -9.77 -11.24
CA ALA A 35 -7.67 -10.13 -12.65
C ALA A 35 -8.78 -11.16 -12.90
N GLU A 36 -9.21 -11.90 -11.86
CA GLU A 36 -10.29 -12.88 -11.99
C GLU A 36 -11.67 -12.21 -11.85
N PRO A 37 -12.69 -12.70 -12.57
CA PRO A 37 -14.05 -12.21 -12.43
C PRO A 37 -14.56 -12.34 -10.99
N ASN A 38 -14.86 -11.21 -10.36
CA ASN A 38 -15.48 -11.16 -9.03
C ASN A 38 -16.56 -10.07 -8.96
N LYS A 39 -17.65 -10.29 -9.70
CA LYS A 39 -18.73 -9.32 -9.85
C LYS A 39 -19.34 -8.88 -8.52
N VAL A 40 -19.52 -9.80 -7.58
CA VAL A 40 -20.12 -9.47 -6.27
C VAL A 40 -19.22 -8.55 -5.46
N PHE A 41 -17.90 -8.77 -5.46
CA PHE A 41 -16.95 -7.89 -4.79
C PHE A 41 -16.99 -6.47 -5.39
N TRP A 42 -16.87 -6.37 -6.71
CA TRP A 42 -16.82 -5.10 -7.41
C TRP A 42 -18.13 -4.31 -7.30
N LEU A 43 -19.27 -4.98 -7.38
CA LEU A 43 -20.57 -4.35 -7.17
C LEU A 43 -20.70 -3.79 -5.74
N LYS A 44 -20.25 -4.53 -4.72
CA LYS A 44 -20.26 -4.03 -3.33
C LYS A 44 -19.39 -2.78 -3.17
N LYS A 45 -18.19 -2.76 -3.78
CA LYS A 45 -17.32 -1.58 -3.80
C LYS A 45 -17.96 -0.40 -4.50
N ALA A 46 -18.54 -0.63 -5.68
CA ALA A 46 -19.22 0.39 -6.47
C ALA A 46 -20.38 1.03 -5.68
N ILE A 47 -21.21 0.22 -5.02
CA ILE A 47 -22.29 0.69 -4.17
C ILE A 47 -21.76 1.51 -3.00
N MET A 48 -20.71 1.03 -2.32
CA MET A 48 -20.13 1.71 -1.16
C MET A 48 -19.54 3.08 -1.53
N TYR A 49 -18.79 3.17 -2.63
CA TYR A 49 -18.22 4.42 -3.12
C TYR A 49 -19.20 5.30 -3.90
N ASN A 50 -20.42 4.81 -4.17
CA ASN A 50 -21.42 5.48 -5.02
C ASN A 50 -20.89 5.82 -6.43
N VAL A 51 -20.26 4.83 -7.07
CA VAL A 51 -19.66 4.92 -8.41
C VAL A 51 -20.03 3.71 -9.26
N THR A 52 -19.60 3.67 -10.52
CA THR A 52 -19.73 2.48 -11.37
C THR A 52 -18.76 1.36 -10.96
N GLU A 53 -19.05 0.11 -11.35
CA GLU A 53 -18.10 -1.01 -11.16
C GLU A 53 -16.75 -0.74 -11.85
N GLN A 54 -16.77 -0.07 -13.00
CA GLN A 54 -15.56 0.28 -13.75
C GLN A 54 -14.71 1.30 -13.00
N GLU A 55 -15.32 2.35 -12.45
CA GLU A 55 -14.62 3.33 -11.61
C GLU A 55 -14.11 2.70 -10.31
N ALA A 56 -14.90 1.85 -9.65
CA ALA A 56 -14.45 1.14 -8.45
C ALA A 56 -13.21 0.25 -8.73
N GLN A 57 -13.12 -0.32 -9.94
CA GLN A 57 -11.96 -1.10 -10.37
C GLN A 57 -10.72 -0.26 -10.67
N THR A 58 -10.80 1.07 -10.75
CA THR A 58 -9.61 1.94 -10.87
C THR A 58 -9.05 2.33 -9.51
N MET A 59 -9.80 2.17 -8.43
CA MET A 59 -9.41 2.51 -7.06
C MET A 59 -8.50 1.42 -6.48
N ARG A 60 -7.20 1.51 -6.74
CA ARG A 60 -6.20 0.48 -6.42
C ARG A 60 -5.19 0.96 -5.37
N CYS A 61 -4.61 0.04 -4.62
CA CYS A 61 -3.54 0.37 -3.69
C CYS A 61 -2.39 1.08 -4.43
N GLY A 62 -2.05 0.63 -5.64
CA GLY A 62 -1.02 1.23 -6.48
C GLY A 62 -1.26 2.67 -6.92
N ASN A 63 -2.46 3.22 -6.75
CA ASN A 63 -2.74 4.65 -6.94
C ASN A 63 -3.34 5.32 -5.70
N CYS A 64 -3.15 4.70 -4.53
CA CYS A 64 -3.64 5.18 -3.24
C CYS A 64 -2.56 5.97 -2.49
N SER A 65 -2.89 7.15 -1.97
CA SER A 65 -1.94 8.00 -1.21
C SER A 65 -1.37 7.33 0.03
N ALA A 66 -2.10 6.37 0.60
CA ALA A 66 -1.67 5.59 1.76
C ALA A 66 -0.77 4.40 1.40
N PHE A 67 -0.47 4.18 0.11
CA PHE A 67 0.39 3.09 -0.34
C PHE A 67 1.81 3.63 -0.56
N ILE A 68 2.69 3.30 0.39
CA ILE A 68 4.04 3.82 0.49
C ILE A 68 5.00 2.92 -0.28
N GLN A 69 5.72 3.50 -1.24
CA GLN A 69 6.75 2.86 -2.07
C GLN A 69 8.03 3.69 -2.13
N THR A 70 8.33 4.49 -1.10
CA THR A 70 9.63 5.16 -0.97
C THR A 70 10.77 4.13 -0.95
N THR A 71 11.97 4.52 -1.39
CA THR A 71 13.14 3.64 -1.39
C THR A 71 13.40 3.05 -0.01
N GLN A 72 13.25 3.86 1.05
CA GLN A 72 13.38 3.40 2.43
C GLN A 72 12.35 2.32 2.80
N MET A 73 11.08 2.49 2.40
CA MET A 73 10.04 1.53 2.74
C MET A 73 10.18 0.22 1.97
N LEU A 74 10.57 0.28 0.69
CA LEU A 74 10.86 -0.90 -0.11
C LEU A 74 12.06 -1.68 0.46
N GLU A 75 13.08 -0.98 0.93
CA GLU A 75 14.22 -1.60 1.64
C GLU A 75 13.77 -2.28 2.94
N CYS A 76 12.89 -1.66 3.72
CA CYS A 76 12.27 -2.31 4.88
C CYS A 76 11.48 -3.57 4.50
N ILE A 77 10.82 -3.61 3.34
CA ILE A 77 10.12 -4.81 2.87
C ILE A 77 11.13 -5.89 2.49
N LYS A 78 12.17 -5.53 1.73
CA LYS A 78 13.22 -6.44 1.25
C LYS A 78 13.96 -7.11 2.40
N GLN A 79 14.49 -6.33 3.34
CA GLN A 79 15.19 -6.87 4.52
C GLN A 79 14.32 -7.82 5.34
N GLY A 80 13.01 -7.57 5.40
CA GLY A 80 12.08 -8.45 6.09
C GLY A 80 11.86 -9.79 5.39
N LEU A 81 11.98 -9.84 4.07
CA LEU A 81 11.93 -11.07 3.28
C LEU A 81 13.25 -11.85 3.41
N GLU A 82 14.38 -11.18 3.28
CA GLU A 82 15.72 -11.78 3.41
C GLU A 82 15.90 -12.47 4.77
N LYS A 83 15.47 -11.84 5.88
CA LYS A 83 15.52 -12.43 7.23
C LYS A 83 14.64 -13.67 7.40
N SER A 84 13.61 -13.82 6.56
CA SER A 84 12.67 -14.94 6.65
C SER A 84 13.10 -16.15 5.81
N ALA A 85 14.00 -15.94 4.85
CA ALA A 85 14.56 -16.95 3.99
C ALA A 85 16.05 -17.10 4.31
N ASP A 86 16.41 -18.04 5.20
CA ASP A 86 17.80 -18.48 5.41
C ASP A 86 18.33 -19.24 4.16
N MET A 87 18.16 -18.69 2.96
CA MET A 87 18.47 -19.29 1.67
C MET A 87 19.32 -18.33 0.84
N GLU A 88 20.53 -18.75 0.47
CA GLU A 88 21.29 -18.04 -0.57
C GLU A 88 20.51 -18.07 -1.89
N GLY A 89 20.30 -16.89 -2.50
CA GLY A 89 19.63 -16.75 -3.80
C GLY A 89 18.10 -16.65 -3.75
N GLY A 90 17.54 -15.97 -2.72
CA GLY A 90 16.11 -15.65 -2.63
C GLY A 90 15.57 -14.81 -3.80
N TYR A 91 14.25 -14.82 -3.97
CA TYR A 91 13.53 -14.12 -5.05
C TYR A 91 12.86 -12.82 -4.56
N ASP A 92 13.50 -12.13 -3.61
CA ASP A 92 12.86 -11.04 -2.87
C ASP A 92 12.56 -9.84 -3.77
N GLU A 93 13.50 -9.48 -4.65
CA GLU A 93 13.32 -8.41 -5.63
C GLU A 93 12.24 -8.77 -6.65
N GLU A 94 12.23 -10.02 -7.15
CA GLU A 94 11.22 -10.50 -8.06
C GLU A 94 9.83 -10.55 -7.41
N MET A 95 9.74 -10.93 -6.13
CA MET A 95 8.49 -10.91 -5.38
C MET A 95 7.99 -9.47 -5.16
N ILE A 96 8.88 -8.54 -4.80
CA ILE A 96 8.53 -7.13 -4.64
C ILE A 96 8.04 -6.55 -5.97
N ALA A 97 8.77 -6.78 -7.06
CA ALA A 97 8.43 -6.26 -8.37
C ALA A 97 7.15 -6.89 -8.94
N SER A 98 7.02 -8.22 -8.90
CA SER A 98 5.89 -8.93 -9.52
C SER A 98 4.55 -8.65 -8.85
N ALA A 99 4.52 -8.50 -7.52
CA ALA A 99 3.31 -8.09 -6.79
C ALA A 99 3.17 -6.57 -6.67
N ASN A 100 4.15 -5.82 -7.17
CA ASN A 100 4.31 -4.37 -6.97
C ASN A 100 4.03 -4.01 -5.50
N LEU A 101 4.87 -4.52 -4.61
CA LEU A 101 4.68 -4.41 -3.16
C LEU A 101 4.90 -2.97 -2.67
N GLY A 102 4.15 -2.63 -1.63
CA GLY A 102 4.31 -1.39 -0.88
C GLY A 102 3.74 -1.56 0.53
N PHE A 103 3.86 -0.53 1.35
CA PHE A 103 3.31 -0.54 2.70
C PHE A 103 2.01 0.28 2.76
N CYS A 104 0.94 -0.28 3.34
CA CYS A 104 -0.28 0.46 3.56
C CYS A 104 -0.20 1.20 4.91
N GLU A 105 -0.10 2.54 4.88
CA GLU A 105 0.02 3.39 6.07
C GLU A 105 -1.23 3.32 6.95
N LEU A 106 -2.43 3.23 6.34
CA LEU A 106 -3.70 3.21 7.07
C LEU A 106 -3.88 1.97 7.96
N PHE A 107 -3.35 0.83 7.51
CA PHE A 107 -3.60 -0.48 8.14
C PHE A 107 -2.32 -1.19 8.56
N ALA A 108 -1.17 -0.55 8.38
CA ALA A 108 0.15 -1.02 8.74
C ALA A 108 0.46 -2.46 8.27
N PHE A 109 0.43 -2.73 6.97
CA PHE A 109 0.86 -4.03 6.44
C PHE A 109 1.43 -3.92 5.02
N LYS A 110 2.28 -4.89 4.64
CA LYS A 110 2.75 -5.08 3.25
C LYS A 110 1.57 -5.43 2.34
N CYS A 111 1.29 -4.56 1.40
CA CYS A 111 0.17 -4.63 0.49
C CYS A 111 0.67 -4.82 -0.96
N ALA A 112 -0.19 -5.30 -1.84
CA ALA A 112 0.09 -5.43 -3.27
C ALA A 112 -0.70 -4.38 -4.06
N ALA A 113 -0.07 -3.74 -5.05
CA ALA A 113 -0.62 -2.59 -5.74
C ALA A 113 -1.99 -2.85 -6.41
N GLU A 114 -2.22 -4.05 -6.94
CA GLU A 114 -3.48 -4.37 -7.62
C GLU A 114 -4.69 -4.52 -6.68
N ARG A 115 -4.46 -4.62 -5.37
CA ARG A 115 -5.55 -4.78 -4.40
C ARG A 115 -6.30 -3.48 -4.20
N THR A 116 -7.43 -3.54 -3.50
CA THR A 116 -8.20 -2.37 -3.05
C THR A 116 -8.73 -2.61 -1.64
N CYS A 117 -9.18 -1.55 -0.97
CA CYS A 117 -9.82 -1.58 0.35
C CYS A 117 -10.91 -0.51 0.42
N ASP A 118 -11.67 -0.45 1.50
CA ASP A 118 -12.77 0.52 1.67
C ASP A 118 -12.27 1.93 2.03
N ALA A 119 -10.98 2.06 2.31
CA ALA A 119 -10.33 3.31 2.69
C ALA A 119 -9.38 3.84 1.60
N TRP A 120 -9.63 3.52 0.32
CA TRP A 120 -8.83 4.05 -0.79
C TRP A 120 -8.87 5.59 -0.84
N LEU A 121 -7.71 6.21 -1.08
CA LEU A 121 -7.51 7.66 -1.16
C LEU A 121 -6.76 8.01 -2.44
N VAL A 122 -7.34 8.84 -3.30
CA VAL A 122 -6.70 9.26 -4.56
C VAL A 122 -5.37 9.97 -4.33
N GLY A 123 -4.40 9.69 -5.20
CA GLY A 123 -3.13 10.42 -5.25
C GLY A 123 -1.97 9.61 -4.68
N GLY A 124 -1.83 8.35 -5.10
CA GLY A 124 -0.62 7.56 -4.88
C GLY A 124 -0.05 6.99 -6.19
N PRO A 125 0.95 6.11 -6.07
CA PRO A 125 1.57 5.66 -4.83
C PRO A 125 2.42 6.78 -4.21
N MET A 126 2.71 6.70 -2.91
CA MET A 126 3.64 7.61 -2.24
C MET A 126 5.07 7.08 -2.37
N ASP A 127 5.71 7.39 -3.50
CA ASP A 127 7.12 7.14 -3.76
C ASP A 127 8.00 8.35 -3.37
N ASP A 128 9.32 8.27 -3.58
CA ASP A 128 10.23 9.35 -3.19
C ASP A 128 9.97 10.66 -3.94
N ALA A 129 9.66 10.58 -5.25
CA ALA A 129 9.38 11.76 -6.05
C ALA A 129 8.10 12.47 -5.56
N ARG A 130 7.03 11.70 -5.35
CA ARG A 130 5.78 12.23 -4.83
C ARG A 130 5.91 12.75 -3.41
N TYR A 131 6.70 12.08 -2.57
CA TYR A 131 7.00 12.56 -1.22
C TYR A 131 7.63 13.95 -1.29
N GLU A 132 8.67 14.14 -2.10
CA GLU A 132 9.33 15.44 -2.27
C GLU A 132 8.41 16.52 -2.84
N GLU A 133 7.51 16.16 -3.76
CA GLU A 133 6.51 17.09 -4.30
C GLU A 133 5.54 17.56 -3.21
N VAL A 134 4.94 16.62 -2.46
CA VAL A 134 3.97 16.92 -1.41
C VAL A 134 4.63 17.66 -0.24
N ASP A 135 5.86 17.31 0.13
CA ASP A 135 6.62 17.96 1.20
C ASP A 135 6.83 19.45 0.89
N LYS A 136 7.25 19.77 -0.35
CA LYS A 136 7.38 21.17 -0.80
C LYS A 136 6.05 21.90 -0.80
N GLU A 137 4.96 21.25 -1.22
CA GLU A 137 3.62 21.84 -1.16
C GLU A 137 3.19 22.17 0.27
N LEU A 138 3.50 21.31 1.23
CA LEU A 138 3.23 21.55 2.65
C LEU A 138 4.06 22.70 3.19
N GLU A 139 5.36 22.75 2.92
CA GLU A 139 6.25 23.86 3.31
C GLU A 139 5.74 25.21 2.76
N MET A 140 5.29 25.25 1.50
CA MET A 140 4.74 26.46 0.90
C MET A 140 3.44 26.91 1.59
N ARG A 141 2.57 25.96 1.97
CA ARG A 141 1.32 26.26 2.68
C ARG A 141 1.59 26.81 4.08
N ASP A 142 2.49 26.19 4.82
CA ASP A 142 2.84 26.62 6.18
C ASP A 142 3.46 28.02 6.20
N ASN A 143 4.22 28.38 5.16
CA ASN A 143 4.76 29.73 5.00
C ASN A 143 3.66 30.75 4.64
N SER A 144 2.63 30.35 3.87
CA SER A 144 1.53 31.24 3.51
C SER A 144 0.53 31.53 4.63
N GLU A 145 0.47 30.68 5.66
CA GLU A 145 -0.40 30.87 6.84
C GLU A 145 0.25 31.73 7.94
N GLN A 146 1.54 32.07 7.78
CA GLN A 146 2.31 32.91 8.72
C GLN A 146 2.35 34.40 8.33
N ASP A 147 1.83 34.76 7.15
CA ASP A 147 1.66 36.13 6.64
C ASP A 147 0.21 36.66 6.81
#